data_AF-A0A951S4R0-F1
#
_entry.id   AF-A0A951S4R0-F1
#
_cell.length_a   1.000
_cell.length_b   1.000
_cell.length_c   1.000
_cell.angle_alpha   90.00
_cell.angle_beta   90.00
_cell.angle_gamma   90.00
#
_symmetry.space_group_name_H-M   'P 1'
#
loop_
_entity.id
_entity.type
_entity.pdbx_description
1 polymer ?
#
loop_
_entity_poly.entity_id
_entity_poly.type
_entity_poly.pdbx_seq_one_letter_code
_entity_poly.pdbx_strand_id
1 'polypeptide(L)'
;KSLYPSIMQTFKIDPYSRLMKETDTIETLNGYRFSSSLYILPGFINELMKQRDEAKKKKDKQLSQAIKILMNSLYGVMGSYNCRFYHPDLPKAITGSGHKLLLGSKEYLEKKDLKVIYGDTDSLFVMLKDVSVENGETQGKRIVKDLNQYWKSKLKNEYKVESYLELQFEKYYKQFIITPARGADIGAKKRYAGLVIKDDKENIEFVGMEFVRSDWTKLAKEFQIELYKKVFHQDEVEEWIREVIRELKSGKFDDKLIYKKRLRKEIEDYTKNIPPHVRAAKYLNEPADIIYYVITQRGPIPIELKHNDFDYDHYIEKQLKPIADSVLSLLGKNFDDIAGSSQLSFF
;
A
#
# COMPACT_ATOMS: atom_id res chain seq x y z
N LYS A 1 9.78 6.13 11.23
CA LYS A 1 9.07 5.63 12.43
C LYS A 1 7.98 6.62 12.80
N SER A 2 6.69 6.27 12.68
CA SER A 2 5.55 7.07 13.16
C SER A 2 5.61 8.56 12.79
N LEU A 3 5.55 8.88 11.49
CA LEU A 3 5.80 10.24 10.97
C LEU A 3 5.00 11.34 11.67
N TYR A 4 3.67 11.23 11.71
CA TYR A 4 2.84 12.29 12.27
C TYR A 4 3.08 12.54 13.77
N PRO A 5 3.16 11.51 14.63
CA PRO A 5 3.62 11.67 16.02
C PRO A 5 4.96 12.40 16.15
N SER A 6 5.96 12.02 15.35
CA SER A 6 7.27 12.66 15.36
C SER A 6 7.21 14.13 14.91
N ILE A 7 6.38 14.46 13.91
CA ILE A 7 6.15 15.85 13.48
C ILE A 7 5.51 16.66 14.61
N MET A 8 4.49 16.12 15.27
CA MET A 8 3.83 16.77 16.40
C MET A 8 4.81 17.06 17.55
N GLN A 9 5.73 16.13 17.84
CA GLN A 9 6.76 16.35 18.86
C GLN A 9 7.85 17.34 18.46
N THR A 10 8.27 17.30 17.20
CA THR A 10 9.32 18.16 16.65
C THR A 10 8.88 19.62 16.66
N PHE A 11 7.66 19.89 16.20
CA PHE A 11 7.14 21.25 16.07
C PHE A 11 6.11 21.63 17.14
N LYS A 12 6.04 20.86 18.23
CA LYS A 12 5.10 21.04 19.35
C LYS A 12 3.66 21.28 18.91
N ILE A 13 3.21 20.61 17.85
CA ILE A 13 1.85 20.77 17.31
C ILE A 13 0.85 20.24 18.32
N ASP A 14 0.05 21.16 18.85
CA ASP A 14 -0.87 20.94 19.95
C ASP A 14 -1.94 22.04 19.97
N PRO A 15 -3.19 21.76 20.38
CA PRO A 15 -4.24 22.77 20.45
C PRO A 15 -3.89 23.96 21.35
N TYR A 16 -3.26 23.72 22.51
CA TYR A 16 -2.87 24.76 23.44
C TYR A 16 -1.66 25.55 22.92
N SER A 17 -0.65 24.86 22.39
CA SER A 17 0.50 25.48 21.74
C SER A 17 0.12 26.40 20.58
N ARG A 18 -0.90 26.03 19.80
CA ARG A 18 -1.45 26.87 18.73
C ARG A 18 -2.07 28.17 19.27
N LEU A 19 -2.77 28.11 20.40
CA LEU A 19 -3.35 29.30 21.04
C LEU A 19 -2.25 30.21 21.60
N MET A 20 -1.19 29.62 22.13
CA MET A 20 -0.05 30.32 22.73
C MET A 20 1.07 30.63 21.74
N LYS A 21 0.79 30.64 20.44
CA LYS A 21 1.81 30.74 19.36
C LYS A 21 2.72 31.97 19.44
N GLU A 22 2.34 33.03 20.16
CA GLU A 22 3.14 34.24 20.37
C GLU A 22 4.16 34.11 21.51
N THR A 23 4.14 33.02 22.28
CA THR A 23 5.08 32.71 23.37
C THR A 23 6.07 31.64 22.90
N ASP A 24 7.37 31.97 22.93
CA ASP A 24 8.46 31.07 22.50
C ASP A 24 8.19 30.41 21.15
N THR A 25 7.86 31.24 20.15
CA THR A 25 7.36 30.81 18.86
C THR A 25 8.35 29.93 18.09
N ILE A 26 7.84 28.81 17.58
CA ILE A 26 8.49 28.00 16.55
C ILE A 26 7.58 27.85 15.34
N GLU A 27 8.19 27.58 14.18
CA GLU A 27 7.48 27.46 12.92
C GLU A 27 7.65 26.05 12.33
N THR A 28 6.59 25.51 11.73
CA THR A 28 6.64 24.25 10.99
C THR A 28 7.25 24.43 9.61
N LEU A 29 7.60 23.33 8.93
CA LEU A 29 8.12 23.34 7.55
C LEU A 29 7.16 23.97 6.52
N ASN A 30 5.89 24.09 6.88
CA ASN A 30 4.85 24.69 6.07
C ASN A 30 4.27 25.98 6.67
N GLY A 31 5.00 26.63 7.57
CA GLY A 31 4.73 28.01 7.97
C GLY A 31 3.73 28.22 9.12
N TYR A 32 3.30 27.15 9.80
CA TYR A 32 2.39 27.27 10.93
C TYR A 32 3.18 27.52 12.22
N ARG A 33 2.65 28.40 13.08
CA ARG A 33 3.31 28.81 14.32
C ARG A 33 2.71 28.16 15.55
N PHE A 34 3.57 27.78 16.48
CA PHE A 34 3.26 27.07 17.72
C PHE A 34 4.16 27.57 18.85
N SER A 35 3.72 27.48 20.09
CA SER A 35 4.60 27.68 21.26
C SER A 35 5.52 26.48 21.46
N SER A 36 6.81 26.74 21.62
CA SER A 36 7.79 25.71 21.94
C SER A 36 7.86 25.35 23.44
N SER A 37 7.25 26.15 24.32
CA SER A 37 7.28 25.97 25.77
C SER A 37 5.92 25.60 26.36
N LEU A 38 4.82 26.05 25.75
CA LEU A 38 3.46 25.83 26.22
C LEU A 38 2.75 24.78 25.35
N TYR A 39 2.83 23.51 25.74
CA TYR A 39 2.20 22.40 25.03
C TYR A 39 1.83 21.25 25.97
N ILE A 40 0.88 20.41 25.56
CA ILE A 40 0.45 19.24 26.33
C ILE A 40 0.67 17.95 25.53
N LEU A 41 0.11 17.87 24.33
CA LEU A 41 0.09 16.66 23.50
C LEU A 41 1.47 16.06 23.17
N PRO A 42 2.53 16.84 22.84
CA PRO A 42 3.87 16.32 22.62
C PRO A 42 4.44 15.52 23.80
N GLY A 43 4.09 15.89 25.03
CA GLY A 43 4.48 15.17 26.24
C GLY A 43 3.84 13.78 26.30
N PHE A 44 2.53 13.69 26.04
CA PHE A 44 1.81 12.42 25.97
C PHE A 44 2.31 11.53 24.83
N ILE A 45 2.60 12.10 23.65
CA ILE A 45 3.16 11.33 22.54
C ILE A 45 4.52 10.74 22.91
N ASN A 46 5.36 11.48 23.64
CA ASN A 46 6.66 10.97 24.09
C ASN A 46 6.49 9.74 24.99
N GLU A 47 5.54 9.79 25.92
CA GLU A 47 5.24 8.68 26.81
C GLU A 47 4.72 7.46 26.03
N LEU A 48 3.77 7.66 25.10
CA LEU A 48 3.28 6.60 24.22
C LEU A 48 4.39 5.99 23.36
N MET A 49 5.33 6.79 22.86
CA MET A 49 6.48 6.27 22.11
C MET A 49 7.38 5.38 22.97
N LYS A 50 7.68 5.77 24.22
CA LYS A 50 8.45 4.94 25.16
C LYS A 50 7.74 3.62 25.44
N GLN A 51 6.45 3.66 25.77
CA GLN A 51 5.65 2.46 26.01
C GLN A 51 5.60 1.55 24.78
N ARG A 52 5.52 2.13 23.57
CA ARG A 52 5.59 1.35 22.34
C ARG A 52 6.94 0.69 22.13
N ASP A 53 8.03 1.37 22.45
CA ASP A 53 9.37 0.81 22.34
C ASP A 53 9.61 -0.30 23.38
N GLU A 54 9.06 -0.17 24.59
CA GLU A 54 9.04 -1.26 25.58
C GLU A 54 8.22 -2.46 25.11
N ALA A 55 7.03 -2.23 24.55
CA ALA A 55 6.20 -3.30 23.98
C ALA A 55 6.97 -4.07 22.89
N LYS A 56 7.69 -3.36 22.01
CA LYS A 56 8.56 -3.97 21.00
C LYS A 56 9.69 -4.79 21.62
N LYS A 57 10.36 -4.28 22.65
CA LYS A 57 11.41 -5.01 23.39
C LYS A 57 10.87 -6.29 24.02
N LYS A 58 9.65 -6.25 24.56
CA LYS A 58 8.93 -7.41 25.10
C LYS A 58 8.31 -8.32 24.02
N LYS A 59 8.49 -7.99 22.73
CA LYS A 59 7.88 -8.68 21.57
C LYS A 59 6.34 -8.73 21.62
N ASP A 60 5.71 -7.81 22.35
CA ASP A 60 4.26 -7.64 22.38
C ASP A 60 3.80 -6.84 21.15
N LYS A 61 3.46 -7.58 20.09
CA LYS A 61 3.05 -7.00 18.80
C LYS A 61 1.69 -6.30 18.91
N GLN A 62 0.77 -6.85 19.71
CA GLN A 62 -0.57 -6.34 19.89
C GLN A 62 -0.55 -4.96 20.56
N LEU A 63 0.17 -4.84 21.69
CA LEU A 63 0.30 -3.57 22.40
C LEU A 63 1.05 -2.53 21.56
N SER A 64 2.16 -2.89 20.93
CA SER A 64 2.91 -1.99 20.05
C SER A 64 2.04 -1.45 18.89
N GLN A 65 1.16 -2.28 18.36
CA GLN A 65 0.23 -1.89 17.30
C GLN A 65 -0.91 -1.02 17.83
N ALA A 66 -1.49 -1.36 18.99
CA ALA A 66 -2.53 -0.56 19.64
C ALA A 66 -2.04 0.86 19.92
N ILE A 67 -0.84 0.99 20.51
CA ILE A 67 -0.23 2.30 20.78
C ILE A 67 0.06 3.06 19.47
N LYS A 68 0.53 2.37 18.41
CA LYS A 68 0.70 3.00 17.08
C LYS A 68 -0.61 3.57 16.55
N ILE A 69 -1.69 2.81 16.64
CA ILE A 69 -3.02 3.24 16.18
C ILE A 69 -3.50 4.44 16.99
N LEU A 70 -3.35 4.38 18.32
CA LEU A 70 -3.71 5.48 19.22
C LEU A 70 -2.95 6.77 18.87
N MET A 71 -1.62 6.69 18.70
CA MET A 71 -0.84 7.88 18.34
C MET A 71 -1.25 8.46 16.97
N ASN A 72 -1.58 7.60 16.00
CA ASN A 72 -2.04 8.04 14.68
C ASN A 72 -3.46 8.62 14.72
N SER A 73 -4.32 8.17 15.64
CA SER A 73 -5.68 8.70 15.77
C SER A 73 -5.70 10.11 16.35
N LEU A 74 -4.68 10.52 17.14
CA LEU A 74 -4.53 11.88 17.67
C LEU A 74 -4.54 12.94 16.55
N TYR A 75 -3.81 12.70 15.46
CA TYR A 75 -3.87 13.55 14.27
C TYR A 75 -5.29 13.57 13.67
N GLY A 76 -5.93 12.40 13.56
CA GLY A 76 -7.24 12.27 12.94
C GLY A 76 -8.34 13.00 13.70
N VAL A 77 -8.35 12.92 15.04
CA VAL A 77 -9.37 13.59 15.87
C VAL A 77 -9.23 15.11 15.82
N MET A 78 -8.01 15.66 15.78
CA MET A 78 -7.80 17.12 15.65
C MET A 78 -8.28 17.69 14.31
N GLY A 79 -8.49 16.84 13.30
CA GLY A 79 -9.08 17.22 12.01
C GLY A 79 -10.58 16.96 11.88
N SER A 80 -11.25 16.44 12.92
CA SER A 80 -12.69 16.12 12.88
C SER A 80 -13.52 17.17 13.60
N TYR A 81 -14.57 17.68 12.95
CA TYR A 81 -15.53 18.62 13.55
C TYR A 81 -16.20 18.11 14.83
N ASN A 82 -16.25 16.79 15.02
CA ASN A 82 -16.82 16.16 16.23
C ASN A 82 -15.86 16.20 17.43
N CYS A 83 -14.61 16.63 17.26
CA CYS A 83 -13.66 16.75 18.35
C CYS A 83 -13.67 18.17 18.92
N ARG A 84 -13.76 18.29 20.25
CA ARG A 84 -13.68 19.59 20.94
C ARG A 84 -12.36 20.35 20.71
N PHE A 85 -11.31 19.65 20.32
CA PHE A 85 -9.98 20.21 20.02
C PHE A 85 -9.75 20.46 18.53
N TYR A 86 -10.81 20.39 17.73
CA TYR A 86 -10.74 20.64 16.30
C TYR A 86 -10.20 22.02 15.99
N HIS A 87 -9.23 22.08 15.08
CA HIS A 87 -8.86 23.30 14.38
C HIS A 87 -8.19 22.95 13.05
N PRO A 88 -8.55 23.58 11.91
CA PRO A 88 -8.01 23.23 10.60
C PRO A 88 -6.49 23.37 10.49
N ASP A 89 -5.88 24.28 11.24
CA ASP A 89 -4.41 24.46 11.25
C ASP A 89 -3.65 23.23 11.74
N LEU A 90 -4.21 22.46 12.69
CA LEU A 90 -3.53 21.31 13.29
C LEU A 90 -3.26 20.20 12.24
N PRO A 91 -4.26 19.64 11.55
CA PRO A 91 -4.01 18.63 10.52
C PRO A 91 -3.26 19.20 9.31
N LYS A 92 -3.45 20.49 8.97
CA LYS A 92 -2.71 21.13 7.86
C LYS A 92 -1.22 21.29 8.19
N ALA A 93 -0.87 21.69 9.40
CA ALA A 93 0.50 21.78 9.88
C ALA A 93 1.20 20.42 9.83
N ILE A 94 0.54 19.37 10.31
CA ILE A 94 1.07 18.00 10.33
C ILE A 94 1.29 17.46 8.92
N THR A 95 0.24 17.46 8.08
CA THR A 95 0.28 16.85 6.74
C THR A 95 1.15 17.65 5.78
N GLY A 96 1.10 18.99 5.84
CA GLY A 96 1.96 19.84 5.02
C GLY A 96 3.43 19.72 5.40
N SER A 97 3.75 19.60 6.70
CA SER A 97 5.12 19.29 7.13
C SER A 97 5.58 17.93 6.64
N GLY A 98 4.72 16.90 6.71
CA GLY A 98 5.02 15.58 6.15
C GLY A 98 5.34 15.63 4.65
N HIS A 99 4.55 16.40 3.88
CA HIS A 99 4.80 16.60 2.46
C HIS A 99 6.13 17.31 2.18
N LYS A 100 6.46 18.37 2.95
CA LYS A 100 7.74 19.08 2.84
C LYS A 100 8.93 18.19 3.22
N LEU A 101 8.79 17.33 4.22
CA LEU A 101 9.81 16.32 4.57
C LEU A 101 10.04 15.35 3.43
N LEU A 102 8.99 14.86 2.79
CA LEU A 102 9.09 13.91 1.69
C LEU A 102 9.81 14.54 0.49
N LEU A 103 9.40 15.75 0.08
CA LEU A 103 10.03 16.48 -1.02
C LEU A 103 11.47 16.88 -0.71
N GLY A 104 11.74 17.42 0.48
CA GLY A 104 13.10 17.79 0.87
C GLY A 104 14.04 16.59 0.98
N SER A 105 13.52 15.42 1.38
CA SER A 105 14.30 14.17 1.39
C SER A 105 14.60 13.71 -0.03
N LYS A 106 13.63 13.81 -0.95
CA LYS A 106 13.84 13.54 -2.37
C LYS A 106 14.94 14.43 -2.94
N GLU A 107 14.83 15.74 -2.77
CA GLU A 107 15.80 16.72 -3.26
C GLU A 107 17.21 16.47 -2.69
N TYR A 108 17.32 16.13 -1.41
CA TYR A 108 18.60 15.79 -0.78
C TYR A 108 19.24 14.55 -1.42
N LEU A 109 18.45 13.51 -1.68
CA LEU A 109 18.93 12.28 -2.30
C LEU A 109 19.33 12.50 -3.76
N GLU A 110 18.53 13.24 -4.53
CA GLU A 110 18.83 13.53 -5.94
C GLU A 110 20.11 14.37 -6.09
N LYS A 111 20.39 15.29 -5.16
CA LYS A 111 21.68 16.01 -5.09
C LYS A 111 22.88 15.12 -4.82
N LYS A 112 22.66 13.95 -4.23
CA LYS A 112 23.66 12.89 -4.03
C LYS A 112 23.64 11.85 -5.14
N ASP A 113 23.03 12.17 -6.28
CA ASP A 113 22.96 11.30 -7.45
C ASP A 113 22.25 9.97 -7.17
N LEU A 114 21.33 9.96 -6.19
CA LEU A 114 20.44 8.85 -5.87
C LEU A 114 19.06 9.12 -6.45
N LYS A 115 18.57 8.22 -7.30
CA LYS A 115 17.27 8.37 -7.95
C LYS A 115 16.14 7.87 -7.06
N VAL A 116 15.22 8.77 -6.70
CA VAL A 116 13.98 8.41 -6.01
C VAL A 116 12.91 8.04 -7.03
N ILE A 117 12.48 6.78 -7.02
CA ILE A 117 11.54 6.23 -8.02
C ILE A 117 10.09 6.26 -7.56
N TYR A 118 9.84 6.32 -6.24
CA TYR A 118 8.50 6.37 -5.67
C TYR A 118 8.52 6.94 -4.26
N GLY A 119 7.38 7.45 -3.81
CA GLY A 119 7.17 7.89 -2.44
C GLY A 119 5.70 7.94 -2.07
N ASP A 120 5.37 7.55 -0.84
CA ASP A 120 4.00 7.55 -0.33
C ASP A 120 3.99 7.92 1.15
N THR A 121 3.39 9.07 1.44
CA THR A 121 3.14 9.64 2.78
C THR A 121 4.40 9.79 3.64
N ASP A 122 4.96 8.70 4.14
CA ASP A 122 6.13 8.61 5.00
C ASP A 122 7.22 7.65 4.49
N SER A 123 7.11 7.18 3.24
CA SER A 123 8.04 6.24 2.61
C SER A 123 8.64 6.79 1.32
N LEU A 124 9.90 6.40 1.04
CA LEU A 124 10.66 6.73 -0.17
C LEU A 124 11.31 5.46 -0.72
N PHE A 125 11.31 5.32 -2.03
CA PHE A 125 11.94 4.22 -2.75
C PHE A 125 13.10 4.77 -3.55
N VAL A 126 14.30 4.31 -3.22
CA VAL A 126 15.54 4.80 -3.81
C VAL A 126 16.12 3.69 -4.66
N MET A 127 16.36 3.98 -5.94
CA MET A 127 17.04 3.07 -6.86
C MET A 127 18.54 3.18 -6.63
N LEU A 128 19.14 2.04 -6.28
CA LEU A 128 20.59 1.91 -6.13
C LEU A 128 21.23 1.68 -7.49
N LYS A 129 22.38 2.31 -7.74
CA LYS A 129 23.06 2.25 -9.05
C LYS A 129 23.89 0.98 -9.23
N ASP A 130 24.59 0.57 -8.19
CA ASP A 130 25.44 -0.61 -8.20
C ASP A 130 25.36 -1.29 -6.84
N VAL A 131 24.99 -2.57 -6.85
CA VAL A 131 24.88 -3.43 -5.66
C VAL A 131 25.92 -4.56 -5.67
N SER A 132 26.81 -4.58 -6.67
CA SER A 132 27.90 -5.56 -6.78
C SER A 132 29.03 -5.25 -5.78
N VAL A 133 29.25 -3.97 -5.48
CA VAL A 133 30.31 -3.50 -4.57
C VAL A 133 29.85 -3.53 -3.10
N GLU A 134 28.59 -3.22 -2.83
CA GLU A 134 28.01 -3.17 -1.49
C GLU A 134 26.56 -3.65 -1.52
N ASN A 135 26.21 -4.57 -0.62
CA ASN A 135 24.85 -5.08 -0.52
C ASN A 135 23.84 -3.92 -0.33
N GLY A 136 22.70 -4.00 -1.05
CA GLY A 136 21.67 -2.97 -1.05
C GLY A 136 21.10 -2.63 0.34
N GLU A 137 21.09 -3.57 1.30
CA GLU A 137 20.70 -3.29 2.68
C GLU A 137 21.67 -2.34 3.38
N THR A 138 22.98 -2.55 3.20
CA THR A 138 24.02 -1.72 3.81
C THR A 138 23.95 -0.31 3.24
N GLN A 139 23.80 -0.19 1.92
CA GLN A 139 23.55 1.08 1.25
C GLN A 139 22.29 1.78 1.79
N GLY A 140 21.18 1.05 1.92
CA GLY A 140 19.93 1.58 2.45
C GLY A 140 20.08 2.11 3.88
N LYS A 141 20.78 1.36 4.76
CA LYS A 141 21.07 1.81 6.13
C LYS A 141 21.94 3.07 6.16
N ARG A 142 22.93 3.19 5.27
CA ARG A 142 23.74 4.42 5.11
C ARG A 142 22.88 5.60 4.66
N ILE A 143 22.04 5.42 3.63
CA ILE A 143 21.14 6.46 3.12
C ILE A 143 20.22 6.97 4.24
N VAL A 144 19.66 6.07 5.05
CA VAL A 144 18.79 6.43 6.17
C VAL A 144 19.57 7.21 7.24
N LYS A 145 20.79 6.79 7.58
CA LYS A 145 21.66 7.51 8.52
C LYS A 145 21.94 8.93 8.04
N ASP A 146 22.32 9.09 6.78
CA ASP A 146 22.60 10.38 6.14
C ASP A 146 21.36 11.30 6.16
N LEU A 147 20.19 10.78 5.79
CA LEU A 147 18.94 11.54 5.80
C LEU A 147 18.53 11.98 7.21
N ASN A 148 18.65 11.10 8.21
CA ASN A 148 18.36 11.43 9.59
C ASN A 148 19.31 12.53 10.10
N GLN A 149 20.60 12.44 9.77
CA GLN A 149 21.59 13.47 10.13
C GLN A 149 21.31 14.80 9.42
N TYR A 150 20.93 14.76 8.15
CA TYR A 150 20.54 15.94 7.37
C TYR A 150 19.36 16.66 8.02
N TRP A 151 18.25 15.95 8.28
CA TRP A 151 17.07 16.55 8.89
C TRP A 151 17.33 17.04 10.31
N LYS A 152 18.07 16.28 11.12
CA LYS A 152 18.47 16.72 12.46
C LYS A 152 19.25 18.03 12.42
N SER A 153 20.20 18.16 11.50
CA SER A 153 21.03 19.37 11.35
C SER A 153 20.21 20.55 10.81
N LYS A 154 19.41 20.31 9.76
CA LYS A 154 18.54 21.31 9.14
C LYS A 154 17.53 21.89 10.13
N LEU A 155 16.82 21.03 10.85
CA LEU A 155 15.81 21.46 11.82
C LEU A 155 16.42 22.22 13.01
N LYS A 156 17.58 21.79 13.49
CA LYS A 156 18.30 22.51 14.55
C LYS A 156 18.78 23.88 14.09
N ASN A 157 19.35 23.96 12.88
CA ASN A 157 20.00 25.19 12.41
C ASN A 157 19.01 26.22 11.86
N GLU A 158 18.05 25.79 11.04
CA GLU A 158 17.09 26.67 10.36
C GLU A 158 15.82 26.92 11.18
N TYR A 159 15.31 25.90 11.87
CA TYR A 159 14.03 25.97 12.60
C TYR A 159 14.18 26.09 14.11
N LYS A 160 15.42 25.96 14.63
CA LYS A 160 15.75 26.00 16.07
C LYS A 160 14.97 24.98 16.91
N VAL A 161 14.60 23.83 16.32
CA VAL A 161 13.90 22.74 17.00
C VAL A 161 14.74 21.48 17.11
N GLU A 162 14.50 20.69 18.15
CA GLU A 162 15.03 19.33 18.24
C GLU A 162 14.21 18.37 17.37
N SER A 163 14.89 17.62 16.50
CA SER A 163 14.25 16.65 15.61
C SER A 163 13.92 15.35 16.34
N TYR A 164 12.64 14.98 16.36
CA TYR A 164 12.15 13.64 16.73
C TYR A 164 11.85 12.77 15.51
N LEU A 165 12.20 13.26 14.32
CA LEU A 165 12.07 12.53 13.07
C LEU A 165 13.09 11.39 13.02
N GLU A 166 12.62 10.19 12.71
CA GLU A 166 13.45 9.01 12.56
C GLU A 166 12.99 8.24 11.33
N LEU A 167 13.69 8.39 10.21
CA LEU A 167 13.57 7.49 9.08
C LEU A 167 14.18 6.14 9.45
N GLN A 168 13.56 5.06 8.98
CA GLN A 168 14.04 3.70 9.23
C GLN A 168 14.24 2.99 7.89
N PHE A 169 15.31 2.20 7.81
CA PHE A 169 15.45 1.26 6.71
C PHE A 169 14.41 0.16 6.89
N GLU A 170 13.49 0.04 5.94
CA GLU A 170 12.44 -0.97 6.02
C GLU A 170 12.87 -2.27 5.36
N LYS A 171 13.31 -2.20 4.09
CA LYS A 171 13.70 -3.36 3.31
C LYS A 171 14.45 -2.96 2.03
N TYR A 172 15.10 -3.95 1.43
CA TYR A 172 15.70 -3.87 0.11
C TYR A 172 14.93 -4.79 -0.85
N TYR A 173 14.60 -4.27 -2.03
CA TYR A 173 14.03 -5.04 -3.13
C TYR A 173 15.13 -5.30 -4.16
N LYS A 174 15.42 -6.56 -4.46
CA LYS A 174 16.39 -6.97 -5.49
C LYS A 174 15.92 -6.53 -6.87
N GLN A 175 14.63 -6.69 -7.12
CA GLN A 175 13.94 -6.18 -8.31
C GLN A 175 12.61 -5.57 -7.87
N PHE A 176 12.18 -4.55 -8.60
CA PHE A 176 11.01 -3.77 -8.23
C PHE A 176 10.25 -3.32 -9.47
N ILE A 177 8.94 -3.52 -9.46
CA ILE A 177 8.03 -3.13 -10.53
C ILE A 177 6.94 -2.24 -9.94
N ILE A 178 6.79 -1.05 -10.51
CA ILE A 178 5.66 -0.16 -10.25
C ILE A 178 4.73 -0.27 -11.45
N THR A 179 3.46 -0.55 -11.19
CA THR A 179 2.45 -0.61 -12.26
C THR A 179 1.68 0.72 -12.33
N PRO A 180 1.41 1.25 -13.52
CA PRO A 180 0.56 2.43 -13.67
C PRO A 180 -0.88 2.16 -13.20
N ALA A 181 -1.62 3.22 -12.89
CA ALA A 181 -3.04 3.08 -12.65
C ALA A 181 -3.72 2.69 -13.96
N ARG A 182 -4.78 1.86 -13.89
CA ARG A 182 -5.58 1.53 -15.07
C ARG A 182 -6.05 2.82 -15.75
N GLY A 183 -5.64 3.04 -16.99
CA GLY A 183 -6.04 4.20 -17.80
C GLY A 183 -5.39 5.55 -17.45
N ALA A 184 -4.26 5.57 -16.74
CA ALA A 184 -3.51 6.81 -16.53
C ALA A 184 -1.99 6.60 -16.66
N ASP A 185 -1.31 7.50 -17.39
CA ASP A 185 0.15 7.57 -17.52
C ASP A 185 0.87 7.96 -16.21
N ILE A 186 0.09 8.31 -15.18
CA ILE A 186 0.59 8.60 -13.84
C ILE A 186 0.54 7.30 -13.03
N GLY A 187 1.72 6.83 -12.61
CA GLY A 187 1.90 5.65 -11.76
C GLY A 187 0.81 5.53 -10.69
N ALA A 188 0.17 4.35 -10.57
CA ALA A 188 -0.85 4.16 -9.55
C ALA A 188 -0.20 4.33 -8.18
N LYS A 189 -0.71 5.30 -7.40
CA LYS A 189 -0.38 5.37 -5.98
C LYS A 189 -0.74 4.02 -5.36
N LYS A 190 0.24 3.38 -4.72
CA LYS A 190 0.16 2.12 -3.97
C LYS A 190 -0.02 0.83 -4.79
N ARG A 191 0.46 0.74 -6.04
CA ARG A 191 0.46 -0.53 -6.81
C ARG A 191 1.86 -0.94 -7.29
N TYR A 192 2.50 -1.81 -6.53
CA TYR A 192 3.83 -2.30 -6.87
C TYR A 192 4.05 -3.75 -6.43
N ALA A 193 5.01 -4.41 -7.08
CA ALA A 193 5.54 -5.70 -6.70
C ALA A 193 7.05 -5.60 -6.53
N GLY A 194 7.60 -6.31 -5.56
CA GLY A 194 9.05 -6.35 -5.37
C GLY A 194 9.54 -7.71 -4.95
N LEU A 195 10.68 -8.10 -5.51
CA LEU A 195 11.39 -9.33 -5.17
C LEU A 195 12.29 -9.06 -3.96
N VAL A 196 12.06 -9.79 -2.88
CA VAL A 196 12.86 -9.74 -1.64
C VAL A 196 13.50 -11.10 -1.37
N ILE A 197 14.68 -11.09 -0.77
CA ILE A 197 15.31 -12.30 -0.26
C ILE A 197 14.97 -12.41 1.22
N LYS A 198 14.34 -13.50 1.63
CA LYS A 198 14.07 -13.84 3.03
C LYS A 198 14.51 -15.27 3.27
N ASP A 199 15.34 -15.49 4.29
CA ASP A 199 15.87 -16.82 4.63
C ASP A 199 16.48 -17.54 3.41
N ASP A 200 17.31 -16.82 2.64
CA ASP A 200 17.94 -17.26 1.38
C ASP A 200 16.97 -17.72 0.27
N LYS A 201 15.68 -17.36 0.40
CA LYS A 201 14.65 -17.65 -0.60
C LYS A 201 14.07 -16.37 -1.17
N GLU A 202 13.90 -16.38 -2.49
CA GLU A 202 13.20 -15.32 -3.19
C GLU A 202 11.71 -15.35 -2.86
N ASN A 203 11.17 -14.19 -2.51
CA ASN A 203 9.76 -13.98 -2.20
C ASN A 203 9.29 -12.73 -2.92
N ILE A 204 8.07 -12.76 -3.46
CA ILE A 204 7.47 -11.59 -4.11
C ILE A 204 6.51 -10.95 -3.12
N GLU A 205 6.71 -9.66 -2.86
CA GLU A 205 5.79 -8.85 -2.07
C GLU A 205 4.93 -7.99 -2.99
N PHE A 206 3.61 -8.09 -2.83
CA PHE A 206 2.62 -7.30 -3.57
C PHE A 206 1.98 -6.25 -2.67
N VAL A 207 1.86 -5.01 -3.15
CA VAL A 207 1.18 -3.91 -2.43
C VAL A 207 0.11 -3.30 -3.32
N GLY A 208 -1.13 -3.26 -2.80
CA GLY A 208 -2.32 -2.72 -3.46
C GLY A 208 -2.74 -3.41 -4.76
N MET A 209 -2.18 -4.58 -5.04
CA MET A 209 -2.49 -5.42 -6.20
C MET A 209 -3.58 -6.45 -5.88
N GLU A 210 -4.08 -7.11 -6.91
CA GLU A 210 -5.13 -8.13 -6.87
C GLU A 210 -4.84 -9.25 -5.85
N PHE A 211 -3.58 -9.66 -5.72
CA PHE A 211 -3.11 -10.71 -4.81
C PHE A 211 -3.54 -10.48 -3.35
N VAL A 212 -3.39 -9.24 -2.87
CA VAL A 212 -3.69 -8.89 -1.47
C VAL A 212 -5.17 -8.61 -1.23
N ARG A 213 -6.00 -8.67 -2.27
CA ARG A 213 -7.44 -8.44 -2.16
C ARG A 213 -8.17 -9.73 -1.84
N SER A 214 -9.09 -9.65 -0.89
CA SER A 214 -9.90 -10.81 -0.49
C SER A 214 -10.97 -11.17 -1.51
N ASP A 215 -11.33 -10.24 -2.40
CA ASP A 215 -12.41 -10.38 -3.39
C ASP A 215 -11.94 -10.89 -4.76
N TRP A 216 -10.70 -11.38 -4.86
CA TRP A 216 -10.14 -12.02 -6.06
C TRP A 216 -10.01 -13.53 -5.86
N THR A 217 -10.16 -14.28 -6.94
CA THR A 217 -10.18 -15.75 -6.92
C THR A 217 -8.80 -16.33 -6.58
N LYS A 218 -8.76 -17.60 -6.17
CA LYS A 218 -7.49 -18.32 -5.96
C LYS A 218 -6.69 -18.41 -7.27
N LEU A 219 -7.37 -18.63 -8.39
CA LEU A 219 -6.76 -18.64 -9.72
C LEU A 219 -6.01 -17.33 -10.00
N ALA A 220 -6.66 -16.19 -9.79
CA ALA A 220 -6.04 -14.89 -10.02
C ALA A 220 -4.78 -14.66 -9.17
N LYS A 221 -4.81 -15.10 -7.91
CA LYS A 221 -3.69 -14.93 -6.97
C LYS A 221 -2.49 -15.77 -7.39
N GLU A 222 -2.72 -17.03 -7.73
CA GLU A 222 -1.67 -17.94 -8.21
C GLU A 222 -1.12 -17.47 -9.56
N PHE A 223 -1.99 -17.05 -10.48
CA PHE A 223 -1.59 -16.47 -11.75
C PHE A 223 -0.71 -15.21 -11.55
N GLN A 224 -1.07 -14.30 -10.65
CA GLN A 224 -0.27 -13.10 -10.38
C GLN A 224 1.12 -13.45 -9.81
N ILE A 225 1.21 -14.41 -8.88
CA ILE A 225 2.50 -14.83 -8.33
C ILE A 225 3.39 -15.37 -9.45
N GLU A 226 2.91 -16.35 -10.22
CA GLU A 226 3.71 -17.01 -11.24
C GLU A 226 4.07 -16.07 -12.39
N LEU A 227 3.14 -15.21 -12.83
CA LEU A 227 3.43 -14.20 -13.84
C LEU A 227 4.56 -13.27 -13.40
N TYR A 228 4.47 -12.71 -12.18
CA TYR A 228 5.50 -11.80 -11.69
C TYR A 228 6.84 -12.51 -11.46
N LYS A 229 6.81 -13.77 -11.01
CA LYS A 229 8.01 -14.58 -10.89
C LYS A 229 8.71 -14.71 -12.24
N LYS A 230 7.97 -15.09 -13.29
CA LYS A 230 8.48 -15.18 -14.66
C LYS A 230 9.04 -13.86 -15.16
N VAL A 231 8.31 -12.75 -14.96
CA VAL A 231 8.77 -11.41 -15.35
C VAL A 231 10.06 -11.01 -14.63
N PHE A 232 10.16 -11.24 -13.32
CA PHE A 232 11.38 -10.94 -12.57
C PHE A 232 12.57 -11.78 -13.06
N HIS A 233 12.34 -13.02 -13.46
CA HIS A 233 13.37 -13.93 -13.98
C HIS A 233 13.64 -13.79 -15.48
N GLN A 234 12.89 -12.93 -16.19
CA GLN A 234 12.96 -12.78 -17.64
C GLN A 234 12.63 -14.09 -18.40
N ASP A 235 11.78 -14.93 -17.81
CA ASP A 235 11.28 -16.15 -18.43
C ASP A 235 10.26 -15.83 -19.54
N GLU A 236 9.99 -16.81 -20.42
CA GLU A 236 8.88 -16.68 -21.36
C GLU A 236 7.52 -16.69 -20.63
N VAL A 237 6.71 -15.68 -20.92
CA VAL A 237 5.39 -15.40 -20.34
C VAL A 237 4.24 -15.66 -21.30
N GLU A 238 4.40 -15.48 -22.61
CA GLU A 238 3.28 -15.56 -23.56
C GLU A 238 2.77 -16.98 -23.68
N GLU A 239 3.66 -17.94 -23.94
CA GLU A 239 3.24 -19.33 -24.10
C GLU A 239 2.65 -19.89 -22.81
N TRP A 240 3.20 -19.50 -21.67
CA TRP A 240 2.64 -19.84 -20.36
C TRP A 240 1.24 -19.26 -20.16
N ILE A 241 1.00 -18.01 -20.55
CA ILE A 241 -0.35 -17.43 -20.49
C ILE A 241 -1.33 -18.21 -21.39
N ARG A 242 -0.91 -18.57 -22.62
CA ARG A 242 -1.75 -19.37 -23.54
C ARG A 242 -2.09 -20.74 -22.95
N GLU A 243 -1.12 -21.39 -22.31
CA GLU A 243 -1.33 -22.66 -21.61
C GLU A 243 -2.34 -22.52 -20.46
N VAL A 244 -2.18 -21.51 -19.59
CA VAL A 244 -3.13 -21.24 -18.49
C VAL A 244 -4.55 -21.00 -19.01
N ILE A 245 -4.70 -20.26 -20.12
CA ILE A 245 -6.02 -20.03 -20.75
C ILE A 245 -6.62 -21.35 -21.24
N ARG A 246 -5.82 -22.21 -21.88
CA ARG A 246 -6.26 -23.52 -22.37
C ARG A 246 -6.70 -24.44 -21.23
N GLU A 247 -5.92 -24.50 -20.15
CA GLU A 247 -6.23 -25.29 -18.96
C GLU A 247 -7.46 -24.77 -18.21
N LEU A 248 -7.65 -23.45 -18.16
CA LEU A 248 -8.87 -22.85 -17.63
C LEU A 248 -10.09 -23.29 -18.45
N LYS A 249 -10.03 -23.18 -19.78
CA LYS A 249 -11.13 -23.57 -20.67
C LYS A 249 -11.43 -25.08 -20.64
N SER A 250 -10.46 -25.91 -20.23
CA SER A 250 -10.67 -27.35 -20.04
C SER A 250 -11.25 -27.72 -18.66
N GLY A 251 -11.55 -26.74 -17.80
CA GLY A 251 -12.08 -26.96 -16.44
C GLY A 251 -11.05 -27.40 -15.41
N LYS A 252 -9.75 -27.30 -15.70
CA LYS A 252 -8.69 -27.75 -14.77
C LYS A 252 -8.62 -26.90 -13.50
N PHE A 253 -9.14 -25.68 -13.53
CA PHE A 253 -9.04 -24.72 -12.43
C PHE A 253 -10.36 -24.41 -11.72
N ASP A 254 -11.42 -25.21 -11.93
CA ASP A 254 -12.77 -24.93 -11.41
C ASP A 254 -12.78 -24.74 -9.88
N ASP A 255 -11.97 -25.50 -9.14
CA ASP A 255 -11.82 -25.40 -7.69
C ASP A 255 -11.23 -24.06 -7.23
N LYS A 256 -10.64 -23.29 -8.15
CA LYS A 256 -9.97 -22.01 -7.90
C LYS A 256 -10.79 -20.80 -8.33
N LEU A 257 -12.01 -20.99 -8.85
CA LEU A 257 -12.85 -19.95 -9.45
C LEU A 257 -13.82 -19.27 -8.46
N ILE A 258 -13.78 -19.65 -7.19
CA ILE A 258 -14.68 -19.14 -6.15
C ILE A 258 -14.29 -17.71 -5.76
N TYR A 259 -15.26 -16.80 -5.88
CA TYR A 259 -15.22 -15.46 -5.29
C TYR A 259 -15.68 -15.50 -3.83
N LYS A 260 -15.14 -14.59 -3.02
CA LYS A 260 -15.53 -14.39 -1.61
C LYS A 260 -15.80 -12.92 -1.35
N LYS A 261 -17.01 -12.59 -0.87
CA LYS A 261 -17.35 -11.18 -0.58
C LYS A 261 -18.34 -11.03 0.57
N ARG A 262 -18.10 -10.06 1.45
CA ARG A 262 -18.96 -9.74 2.59
C ARG A 262 -20.12 -8.82 2.19
N LEU A 263 -21.32 -9.15 2.63
CA LEU A 263 -22.49 -8.26 2.64
C LEU A 263 -22.28 -7.16 3.68
N ARG A 264 -22.41 -5.89 3.27
CA ARG A 264 -22.16 -4.74 4.16
C ARG A 264 -23.45 -4.14 4.75
N LYS A 265 -24.59 -4.63 4.26
CA LYS A 265 -25.96 -4.25 4.56
C LYS A 265 -26.84 -5.47 4.32
N GLU A 266 -28.08 -5.38 4.77
CA GLU A 266 -29.11 -6.36 4.43
C GLU A 266 -29.36 -6.38 2.92
N ILE A 267 -29.86 -7.50 2.41
CA ILE A 267 -30.02 -7.73 0.96
C ILE A 267 -31.04 -6.75 0.36
N GLU A 268 -32.07 -6.40 1.13
CA GLU A 268 -33.16 -5.51 0.78
C GLU A 268 -32.69 -4.07 0.58
N ASP A 269 -31.61 -3.66 1.25
CA ASP A 269 -31.03 -2.31 1.14
C ASP A 269 -30.28 -2.08 -0.19
N TYR A 270 -30.07 -3.13 -0.98
CA TYR A 270 -29.44 -3.03 -2.30
C TYR A 270 -30.48 -2.79 -3.41
N THR A 271 -30.88 -1.53 -3.60
CA THR A 271 -32.01 -1.17 -4.49
C THR A 271 -31.65 -0.75 -5.91
N LYS A 272 -30.46 -0.18 -6.16
CA LYS A 272 -30.08 0.36 -7.48
C LYS A 272 -29.15 -0.57 -8.27
N ASN A 273 -27.90 -0.66 -7.82
CA ASN A 273 -26.88 -1.50 -8.46
C ASN A 273 -26.66 -2.73 -7.60
N ILE A 274 -27.31 -3.84 -7.95
CA ILE A 274 -27.23 -5.11 -7.21
C ILE A 274 -25.93 -5.81 -7.59
N PRO A 275 -24.93 -5.85 -6.70
CA PRO A 275 -23.63 -6.43 -7.04
C PRO A 275 -23.70 -7.97 -7.19
N PRO A 276 -22.72 -8.61 -7.84
CA PRO A 276 -22.74 -10.06 -8.08
C PRO A 276 -22.95 -10.93 -6.82
N HIS A 277 -22.19 -10.67 -5.75
CA HIS A 277 -22.37 -11.37 -4.47
C HIS A 277 -23.76 -11.22 -3.85
N VAL A 278 -24.44 -10.08 -4.04
CA VAL A 278 -25.81 -9.88 -3.55
C VAL A 278 -26.80 -10.65 -4.42
N ARG A 279 -26.58 -10.69 -5.75
CA ARG A 279 -27.39 -11.54 -6.65
C ARG A 279 -27.24 -13.03 -6.30
N ALA A 280 -26.03 -13.49 -6.00
CA ALA A 280 -25.80 -14.85 -5.52
C ALA A 280 -26.50 -15.10 -4.17
N ALA A 281 -26.41 -14.16 -3.23
CA ALA A 281 -27.04 -14.27 -1.91
C ALA A 281 -28.58 -14.41 -1.99
N LYS A 282 -29.22 -13.78 -2.98
CA LYS A 282 -30.68 -13.88 -3.19
C LYS A 282 -31.19 -15.29 -3.52
N TYR A 283 -30.30 -16.21 -3.92
CA TYR A 283 -30.66 -17.61 -4.13
C TYR A 283 -30.64 -18.44 -2.84
N LEU A 284 -30.16 -17.87 -1.73
CA LEU A 284 -30.09 -18.53 -0.43
C LEU A 284 -31.24 -18.04 0.46
N ASN A 285 -31.86 -18.95 1.21
CA ASN A 285 -32.91 -18.59 2.18
C ASN A 285 -32.32 -17.84 3.39
N GLU A 286 -31.16 -18.29 3.87
CA GLU A 286 -30.46 -17.70 5.02
C GLU A 286 -29.00 -17.45 4.64
N PRO A 287 -28.71 -16.36 3.90
CA PRO A 287 -27.37 -16.05 3.47
C PRO A 287 -26.50 -15.61 4.67
N ALA A 288 -25.29 -16.17 4.76
CA ALA A 288 -24.30 -15.69 5.71
C ALA A 288 -23.77 -14.30 5.33
N ASP A 289 -23.15 -13.60 6.29
CA ASP A 289 -22.46 -12.31 6.05
C ASP A 289 -21.43 -12.38 4.93
N ILE A 290 -20.82 -13.55 4.72
CA ILE A 290 -19.83 -13.79 3.68
C ILE A 290 -20.41 -14.74 2.66
N ILE A 291 -20.51 -14.25 1.43
CA ILE A 291 -21.02 -15.00 0.29
C ILE A 291 -19.86 -15.55 -0.51
N TYR A 292 -19.91 -16.86 -0.75
CA TYR A 292 -19.05 -17.57 -1.67
C TYR A 292 -19.84 -17.87 -2.94
N TYR A 293 -19.32 -17.47 -4.09
CA TYR A 293 -20.05 -17.62 -5.34
C TYR A 293 -19.09 -17.79 -6.52
N VAL A 294 -19.61 -18.36 -7.60
CA VAL A 294 -18.92 -18.47 -8.89
C VAL A 294 -19.69 -17.68 -9.94
N ILE A 295 -19.04 -17.38 -11.06
CA ILE A 295 -19.69 -16.79 -12.23
C ILE A 295 -19.89 -17.89 -13.26
N THR A 296 -21.16 -18.14 -13.58
CA THR A 296 -21.58 -19.12 -14.58
C THR A 296 -22.20 -18.38 -15.77
N GLN A 297 -22.54 -19.12 -16.83
CA GLN A 297 -23.28 -18.59 -17.98
C GLN A 297 -24.65 -17.99 -17.60
N ARG A 298 -25.21 -18.39 -16.44
CA ARG A 298 -26.46 -17.87 -15.87
C ARG A 298 -26.23 -16.64 -14.97
N GLY A 299 -24.98 -16.24 -14.75
CA GLY A 299 -24.59 -15.18 -13.84
C GLY A 299 -24.00 -15.70 -12.52
N PRO A 300 -24.01 -14.89 -11.44
CA PRO A 300 -23.42 -15.27 -10.16
C PRO A 300 -24.27 -16.30 -9.42
N ILE A 301 -23.69 -17.47 -9.12
CA ILE A 301 -24.36 -18.58 -8.42
C ILE A 301 -23.60 -18.88 -7.12
N PRO A 302 -24.30 -18.98 -5.97
CA PRO A 302 -23.67 -19.37 -4.70
C PRO A 302 -23.15 -20.82 -4.77
N ILE A 303 -22.03 -21.10 -4.10
CA ILE A 303 -21.36 -22.41 -4.22
C ILE A 303 -22.19 -23.58 -3.66
N GLU A 304 -23.19 -23.28 -2.83
CA GLU A 304 -24.13 -24.22 -2.26
C GLU A 304 -25.10 -24.82 -3.30
N LEU A 305 -25.28 -24.14 -4.44
CA LEU A 305 -26.14 -24.59 -5.54
C LEU A 305 -25.32 -25.22 -6.67
N LYS A 306 -25.96 -26.02 -7.54
CA LYS A 306 -25.27 -26.66 -8.67
C LYS A 306 -24.75 -25.62 -9.69
N HIS A 307 -23.45 -25.70 -10.01
CA HIS A 307 -22.73 -24.67 -10.79
C HIS A 307 -21.67 -25.24 -11.74
N ASN A 308 -22.05 -26.14 -12.66
CA ASN A 308 -21.09 -26.77 -13.59
C ASN A 308 -20.92 -26.01 -14.92
N ASP A 309 -21.58 -24.87 -15.07
CA ASP A 309 -21.69 -24.06 -16.28
C ASP A 309 -20.83 -22.79 -16.20
N PHE A 310 -19.57 -22.90 -15.76
CA PHE A 310 -18.67 -21.76 -15.58
C PHE A 310 -18.56 -20.87 -16.82
N ASP A 311 -18.54 -19.56 -16.60
CA ASP A 311 -18.23 -18.59 -17.65
C ASP A 311 -16.71 -18.34 -17.66
N TYR A 312 -15.97 -19.20 -18.35
CA TYR A 312 -14.50 -19.09 -18.41
C TYR A 312 -14.02 -17.77 -19.03
N ASP A 313 -14.76 -17.22 -20.00
CA ASP A 313 -14.41 -15.95 -20.62
C ASP A 313 -14.52 -14.79 -19.62
N HIS A 314 -15.49 -14.84 -18.69
CA HIS A 314 -15.51 -13.92 -17.55
C HIS A 314 -14.22 -13.99 -16.73
N TYR A 315 -13.73 -15.19 -16.41
CA TYR A 315 -12.50 -15.34 -15.62
C TYR A 315 -11.26 -14.89 -16.40
N ILE A 316 -11.19 -15.14 -17.70
CA ILE A 316 -10.11 -14.62 -18.55
C ILE A 316 -10.12 -13.09 -18.53
N GLU A 317 -11.26 -12.46 -18.84
CA GLU A 317 -11.39 -11.01 -18.97
C GLU A 317 -11.32 -10.25 -17.64
N LYS A 318 -11.86 -10.83 -16.56
CA LYS A 318 -12.01 -10.15 -15.26
C LYS A 318 -11.01 -10.60 -14.22
N GLN A 319 -10.36 -11.75 -14.39
CA GLN A 319 -9.34 -12.26 -13.45
C GLN A 319 -7.94 -12.32 -14.06
N LEU A 320 -7.73 -12.87 -15.25
CA LEU A 320 -6.39 -13.02 -15.82
C LEU A 320 -5.89 -11.75 -16.51
N LYS A 321 -6.65 -11.25 -17.47
CA LYS A 321 -6.30 -10.09 -18.30
C LYS A 321 -5.87 -8.85 -17.50
N PRO A 322 -6.61 -8.41 -16.45
CA PRO A 322 -6.22 -7.20 -15.73
C PRO A 322 -4.90 -7.33 -14.96
N ILE A 323 -4.51 -8.56 -14.62
CA ILE A 323 -3.23 -8.87 -13.97
C ILE A 323 -2.13 -8.89 -15.02
N ALA A 324 -2.37 -9.55 -16.15
CA ALA A 324 -1.41 -9.61 -17.25
C ALA A 324 -1.08 -8.22 -17.81
N ASP A 325 -2.08 -7.42 -18.17
CA ASP A 325 -1.88 -6.07 -18.74
C ASP A 325 -1.12 -5.13 -17.79
N SER A 326 -1.24 -5.35 -16.48
CA SER A 326 -0.54 -4.52 -15.49
C SER A 326 0.99 -4.59 -15.58
N VAL A 327 1.53 -5.67 -16.17
CA VAL A 327 2.97 -5.89 -16.31
C VAL A 327 3.40 -6.09 -17.76
N LEU A 328 2.57 -6.67 -18.63
CA LEU A 328 2.87 -6.86 -20.05
C LEU A 328 3.09 -5.52 -20.78
N SER A 329 2.37 -4.47 -20.37
CA SER A 329 2.57 -3.12 -20.90
C SER A 329 4.01 -2.60 -20.69
N LEU A 330 4.67 -3.01 -19.61
CA LEU A 330 6.08 -2.66 -19.34
C LEU A 330 7.05 -3.40 -20.26
N LEU A 331 6.61 -4.52 -20.83
CA LEU A 331 7.35 -5.32 -21.82
C LEU A 331 6.98 -4.95 -23.26
N GLY A 332 6.12 -3.95 -23.47
CA GLY A 332 5.61 -3.60 -24.80
C GLY A 332 4.68 -4.65 -25.41
N LYS A 333 4.04 -5.49 -24.57
CA LYS A 333 3.12 -6.56 -24.97
C LYS A 333 1.69 -6.27 -24.50
N ASN A 334 0.70 -6.90 -25.12
CA ASN A 334 -0.71 -6.82 -24.73
C ASN A 334 -1.30 -8.23 -24.54
N PHE A 335 -2.17 -8.41 -23.54
CA PHE A 335 -2.83 -9.69 -23.29
C PHE A 335 -3.70 -10.18 -24.46
N ASP A 336 -4.40 -9.27 -25.14
CA ASP A 336 -5.32 -9.61 -26.25
C ASP A 336 -4.56 -10.21 -27.44
N ASP A 337 -3.35 -9.74 -27.72
CA ASP A 337 -2.50 -10.31 -28.77
C ASP A 337 -2.08 -11.74 -28.42
N ILE A 338 -1.76 -12.00 -27.15
CA ILE A 338 -1.34 -13.32 -26.64
C ILE A 338 -2.52 -14.29 -26.62
N ALA A 339 -3.69 -13.83 -26.14
CA ALA A 339 -4.90 -14.64 -26.04
C ALA A 339 -5.51 -14.93 -27.43
N GLY A 340 -5.53 -13.93 -28.32
CA GLY A 340 -6.11 -14.01 -29.66
C GLY A 340 -5.29 -14.82 -30.67
N SER A 341 -3.96 -14.89 -30.52
CA SER A 341 -3.11 -15.70 -31.41
C SER A 341 -3.36 -17.21 -31.30
N SER A 342 -4.02 -17.68 -30.25
CA SER A 342 -4.50 -19.08 -30.14
C SER A 342 -5.67 -19.42 -31.08
N GLN A 343 -6.41 -18.42 -31.60
CA GLN A 343 -7.47 -18.62 -32.59
C GLN A 343 -6.92 -18.72 -34.03
N LEU A 344 -5.77 -18.11 -34.31
CA LEU A 344 -5.15 -18.09 -35.64
C LEU A 344 -4.30 -19.33 -35.94
N SER A 345 -3.86 -20.08 -34.92
CA SER A 345 -3.11 -21.33 -35.12
C SER A 345 -3.98 -22.54 -35.51
N PHE A 346 -5.29 -22.33 -35.73
CA PHE A 346 -6.25 -23.33 -36.18
C PHE A 346 -6.74 -23.11 -37.62
N PHE A 347 -6.10 -22.19 -38.37
CA PHE A 347 -6.33 -22.00 -39.80
C PHE A 347 -5.11 -22.40 -40.64
#